data_AF-A0A6G1IS53-F1
#
_entry.id   AF-A0A6G1IS53-F1
#
_cell.length_a   1.000
_cell.length_b   1.000
_cell.length_c   1.000
_cell.angle_alpha   90.00
_cell.angle_beta   90.00
_cell.angle_gamma   90.00
#
_symmetry.space_group_name_H-M   'P 1'
#
loop_
_entity.id
_entity.type
_entity.pdbx_description
1 polymer ?
#
loop_
_entity_poly.entity_id
_entity_poly.type
_entity_poly.pdbx_seq_one_letter_code
_entity_poly.pdbx_strand_id
1 'polypeptide(L)'
;MRYQSALVLSTLAVGQAAAGNLRHASFHARRSANIAAGPEGVAWNNVVRDAVDYKAATDKITQEQWDAIFASQKAAEATTAAPVAAAQATTAALAKPTTEKASSTSEAAPAKTSQASSGGEGNVLKALGCSKGQNAESPNGSIWKGDSGSKTQLTFTNDADESSAVLCWSKDGMFKTKENAIIALEVAAGSSLTLSIAAGFSGGCGAAYSDSTFHMSGILNESILEFTTAPENPGTYDFGAYDISREVNMAGIVISATGDRQCTSGVKNGKLSCAFGCTDGATSCEATGTYNIIAGAEDSQYCMANGVDPSTGGASGGCQFNRDGDHLKVTYSKNRSWPAGTF
;
A
#
# COMPACT_ATOMS: atom_id res chain seq x y z
N MET A 1 12.43 34.33 24.61
CA MET A 1 12.19 34.24 23.16
C MET A 1 12.12 32.77 22.77
N ARG A 2 10.90 32.25 22.62
CA ARG A 2 10.59 30.90 22.14
C ARG A 2 9.74 31.09 20.88
N TYR A 3 9.69 30.07 20.01
CA TYR A 3 8.96 29.98 18.73
C TYR A 3 9.70 30.42 17.46
N GLN A 4 10.48 29.51 16.87
CA GLN A 4 10.77 29.47 15.41
C GLN A 4 10.95 28.04 14.85
N SER A 5 11.08 26.99 15.67
CA SER A 5 11.42 25.64 15.19
C SER A 5 10.25 24.80 14.63
N ALA A 6 8.99 25.26 14.75
CA ALA A 6 7.82 24.47 14.37
C ALA A 6 7.44 24.59 12.87
N LEU A 7 7.82 25.69 12.21
CA LEU A 7 7.40 25.99 10.83
C LEU A 7 8.19 25.22 9.76
N VAL A 8 9.42 24.79 10.07
CA VAL A 8 10.30 24.09 9.11
C VAL A 8 9.99 22.58 9.06
N LEU A 9 9.53 21.97 10.15
CA LEU A 9 9.07 20.58 10.12
C LEU A 9 7.74 20.42 9.37
N SER A 10 6.84 21.41 9.46
CA SER A 10 5.55 21.36 8.75
C SER A 10 5.69 21.38 7.22
N THR A 11 6.68 22.08 6.67
CA THR A 11 6.88 22.15 5.21
C THR A 11 7.50 20.88 4.61
N LEU A 12 8.38 20.19 5.35
CA LEU A 12 8.93 18.88 4.95
C LEU A 12 7.87 17.77 4.95
N ALA A 13 6.98 17.75 5.96
CA ALA A 13 5.88 16.78 6.03
C ALA A 13 4.85 16.96 4.90
N VAL A 14 4.56 18.21 4.51
CA VAL A 14 3.61 18.52 3.41
C VAL A 14 4.19 18.12 2.05
N GLY A 15 5.49 18.28 1.82
CA GLY A 15 6.15 17.88 0.58
C GLY A 15 6.19 16.37 0.35
N GLN A 16 6.38 15.59 1.41
CA GLN A 16 6.36 14.12 1.35
C GLN A 16 4.95 13.57 1.12
N ALA A 17 3.92 14.24 1.63
CA ALA A 17 2.53 13.90 1.34
C ALA A 17 2.20 14.06 -0.16
N ALA A 18 2.55 15.21 -0.75
CA ALA A 18 2.08 15.57 -2.08
C ALA A 18 2.57 14.62 -3.21
N ALA A 19 3.82 14.15 -3.18
CA ALA A 19 4.39 13.39 -4.29
C ALA A 19 3.96 11.91 -4.34
N GLY A 20 3.79 11.25 -3.18
CA GLY A 20 3.16 9.91 -3.11
C GLY A 20 1.65 9.97 -3.39
N ASN A 21 0.98 11.05 -2.96
CA ASN A 21 -0.46 11.22 -3.12
C ASN A 21 -0.90 11.42 -4.58
N LEU A 22 -0.09 12.07 -5.43
CA LEU A 22 -0.49 12.36 -6.82
C LEU A 22 -0.75 11.12 -7.68
N ARG A 23 -0.11 9.98 -7.38
CA ARG A 23 -0.31 8.75 -8.16
C ARG A 23 -1.49 7.91 -7.64
N HIS A 24 -1.70 7.87 -6.32
CA HIS A 24 -2.81 7.14 -5.70
C HIS A 24 -4.15 7.86 -5.88
N ALA A 25 -4.16 9.19 -5.80
CA ALA A 25 -5.27 10.07 -6.20
C ALA A 25 -5.99 9.66 -7.49
N SER A 26 -5.21 9.30 -8.52
CA SER A 26 -5.74 8.91 -9.83
C SER A 26 -6.64 7.65 -9.80
N PHE A 27 -6.49 6.81 -8.77
CA PHE A 27 -7.30 5.63 -8.55
C PHE A 27 -8.75 6.01 -8.22
N HIS A 28 -8.96 6.81 -7.18
CA HIS A 28 -10.31 7.21 -6.75
C HIS A 28 -10.97 8.11 -7.80
N ALA A 29 -10.20 8.96 -8.47
CA ALA A 29 -10.68 9.82 -9.56
C ALA A 29 -11.35 9.03 -10.70
N ARG A 30 -10.72 7.94 -11.12
CA ARG A 30 -11.24 7.07 -12.20
C ARG A 30 -12.46 6.29 -11.76
N ARG A 31 -12.49 5.89 -10.49
CA ARG A 31 -13.64 5.21 -9.87
C ARG A 31 -14.88 6.10 -9.85
N SER A 32 -14.74 7.35 -9.40
CA SER A 32 -15.85 8.32 -9.41
C SER A 32 -16.35 8.59 -10.86
N ALA A 33 -15.46 8.58 -11.85
CA ALA A 33 -15.85 8.72 -13.26
C ALA A 33 -16.63 7.52 -13.83
N ASN A 34 -16.29 6.29 -13.44
CA ASN A 34 -17.02 5.07 -13.84
C ASN A 34 -18.48 5.07 -13.35
N ILE A 35 -18.72 5.55 -12.13
CA ILE A 35 -20.08 5.63 -11.57
C ILE A 35 -20.92 6.68 -12.28
N ALA A 36 -20.31 7.85 -12.57
CA ALA A 36 -21.02 8.95 -13.21
C ALA A 36 -21.44 8.63 -14.66
N ALA A 37 -20.70 7.77 -15.36
CA ALA A 37 -20.92 7.50 -16.79
C ALA A 37 -21.61 6.14 -17.09
N GLY A 38 -21.63 5.21 -16.15
CA GLY A 38 -22.03 3.81 -16.40
C GLY A 38 -21.01 3.02 -17.23
N PRO A 39 -21.16 1.68 -17.34
CA PRO A 39 -20.14 0.78 -17.90
C PRO A 39 -19.79 1.01 -19.38
N GLU A 40 -20.63 1.72 -20.14
CA GLU A 40 -20.44 1.96 -21.59
C GLU A 40 -20.12 3.42 -21.95
N GLY A 41 -20.10 4.35 -20.98
CA GLY A 41 -20.08 5.79 -21.25
C GLY A 41 -18.73 6.52 -21.13
N VAL A 42 -17.65 5.84 -20.72
CA VAL A 42 -16.38 6.52 -20.41
C VAL A 42 -15.49 6.65 -21.65
N ALA A 43 -15.27 7.90 -22.10
CA ALA A 43 -14.24 8.22 -23.09
C ALA A 43 -12.84 8.15 -22.45
N TRP A 44 -12.27 6.95 -22.35
CA TRP A 44 -11.02 6.66 -21.65
C TRP A 44 -9.84 7.55 -22.06
N ASN A 45 -9.75 7.96 -23.33
CA ASN A 45 -8.71 8.88 -23.82
C ASN A 45 -8.75 10.26 -23.14
N ASN A 46 -9.90 10.68 -22.61
CA ASN A 46 -10.06 11.94 -21.89
C ASN A 46 -9.80 11.79 -20.37
N VAL A 47 -9.70 10.54 -19.90
CA VAL A 47 -9.44 10.17 -18.49
C VAL A 47 -7.97 9.74 -18.29
N VAL A 48 -7.20 9.57 -19.36
CA VAL A 48 -5.74 9.44 -19.30
C VAL A 48 -5.11 10.81 -19.02
N ARG A 49 -4.99 11.17 -17.75
CA ARG A 49 -4.16 12.30 -17.27
C ARG A 49 -2.79 11.86 -16.71
N ASP A 50 -2.22 10.78 -17.24
CA ASP A 50 -0.85 10.37 -16.88
C ASP A 50 0.24 11.14 -17.65
N ALA A 51 -0.13 12.06 -18.55
CA ALA A 51 0.80 13.01 -19.13
C ALA A 51 0.72 14.35 -18.40
N VAL A 52 1.25 14.42 -17.18
CA VAL A 52 1.97 15.65 -16.83
C VAL A 52 3.15 15.67 -17.79
N ASP A 53 3.08 16.52 -18.81
CA ASP A 53 4.24 16.85 -19.62
C ASP A 53 5.22 17.58 -18.70
N TYR A 54 6.06 16.78 -18.02
CA TYR A 54 7.08 17.28 -17.11
C TYR A 54 7.98 18.27 -17.83
N LYS A 55 8.18 18.12 -19.15
CA LYS A 55 8.94 19.06 -19.97
C LYS A 55 8.25 20.42 -20.03
N ALA A 56 6.93 20.46 -20.27
CA ALA A 56 6.16 21.72 -20.25
C ALA A 56 6.06 22.37 -18.85
N ALA A 57 6.20 21.59 -17.77
CA ALA A 57 6.24 22.10 -16.40
C ALA A 57 7.64 22.62 -16.01
N THR A 58 8.72 21.95 -16.45
CA THR A 58 10.11 22.35 -16.17
C THR A 58 10.60 23.46 -17.10
N ASP A 59 10.10 23.55 -18.34
CA ASP A 59 10.43 24.62 -19.29
C ASP A 59 9.93 26.01 -18.82
N LYS A 60 9.12 26.06 -17.76
CA LYS A 60 8.61 27.30 -17.12
C LYS A 60 9.41 27.72 -15.88
N ILE A 61 10.37 26.91 -15.43
CA ILE A 61 11.21 27.23 -14.27
C ILE A 61 12.52 27.82 -14.80
N THR A 62 12.82 29.06 -14.41
CA THR A 62 14.07 29.71 -14.84
C THR A 62 15.26 29.13 -14.07
N GLN A 63 16.46 29.22 -14.65
CA GLN A 63 17.69 28.78 -13.97
C GLN A 63 17.86 29.49 -12.61
N GLU A 64 17.45 30.75 -12.50
CA GLU A 64 17.47 31.52 -11.25
C GLU A 64 16.52 30.95 -10.18
N GLN A 65 15.38 30.39 -10.58
CA GLN A 65 14.46 29.70 -9.68
C GLN A 65 15.05 28.36 -9.21
N TRP A 66 15.76 27.65 -10.09
CA TRP A 66 16.53 26.47 -9.69
C TRP A 66 17.65 26.80 -8.71
N ASP A 67 18.44 27.83 -9.02
CA ASP A 67 19.56 28.26 -8.19
C ASP A 67 19.09 28.77 -6.82
N ALA A 68 17.93 29.43 -6.73
CA ALA A 68 17.33 29.85 -5.47
C ALA A 68 16.88 28.68 -4.59
N ILE A 69 16.33 27.62 -5.20
CA ILE A 69 15.94 26.40 -4.49
C ILE A 69 17.18 25.73 -3.88
N PHE A 70 18.26 25.59 -4.64
CA PHE A 70 19.48 24.94 -4.15
C PHE A 70 20.34 25.82 -3.22
N ALA A 71 20.34 27.15 -3.42
CA ALA A 71 21.01 28.08 -2.51
C ALA A 71 20.36 28.08 -1.11
N SER A 72 19.03 27.92 -1.04
CA SER A 72 18.30 27.83 0.24
C SER A 72 18.64 26.56 1.04
N GLN A 73 18.97 25.46 0.37
CA GLN A 73 19.39 24.21 1.01
C GLN A 73 20.83 24.28 1.54
N LYS A 74 21.74 24.90 0.78
CA LYS A 74 23.15 25.04 1.18
C LYS A 74 23.34 25.96 2.40
N ALA A 75 22.44 26.92 2.61
CA ALA A 75 22.43 27.78 3.80
C ALA A 75 21.94 27.05 5.07
N ALA A 76 21.10 26.01 4.93
CA ALA A 76 20.59 25.23 6.05
C ALA A 76 21.61 24.22 6.61
N GLU A 77 22.55 23.74 5.79
CA GLU A 77 23.61 22.81 6.23
C GLU A 77 24.75 23.51 7.00
N ALA A 78 24.92 24.83 6.83
CA ALA A 78 26.02 25.57 7.44
C ALA A 78 25.81 25.94 8.93
N THR A 79 24.64 25.67 9.51
CA THR A 79 24.28 26.13 10.86
C THR A 79 24.32 25.06 11.96
N THR A 80 24.70 23.81 11.67
CA THR A 80 24.65 22.70 12.65
C THR A 80 26.00 22.14 13.13
N ALA A 81 27.14 22.74 12.77
CA ALA A 81 28.44 22.28 13.26
C ALA A 81 28.96 23.10 14.47
N ALA A 82 28.58 22.70 15.68
CA ALA A 82 29.31 23.06 16.90
C ALA A 82 29.94 21.79 17.51
N PRO A 83 31.25 21.77 17.86
CA PRO A 83 31.94 20.56 18.29
C PRO A 83 31.69 20.26 19.77
N VAL A 84 31.29 19.02 20.08
CA VAL A 84 31.23 18.51 21.45
C VAL A 84 32.61 17.94 21.82
N ALA A 85 33.17 18.45 22.91
CA ALA A 85 34.47 18.06 23.44
C ALA A 85 34.51 16.60 23.92
N ALA A 86 35.61 15.92 23.63
CA ALA A 86 35.90 14.54 24.02
C ALA A 86 36.20 14.41 25.52
N ALA A 87 35.60 13.40 26.17
CA ALA A 87 35.99 12.95 27.50
C ALA A 87 36.70 11.59 27.41
N GLN A 88 37.99 11.58 27.78
CA GLN A 88 38.76 10.42 28.26
C GLN A 88 38.27 10.04 29.67
N ALA A 89 38.46 8.87 30.27
CA ALA A 89 38.87 7.50 29.94
C ALA A 89 38.56 6.66 31.21
N THR A 90 38.46 5.33 31.14
CA THR A 90 39.17 4.41 32.08
C THR A 90 38.94 2.95 31.71
N THR A 91 40.04 2.23 31.60
CA THR A 91 40.18 0.78 31.53
C THR A 91 40.14 0.16 32.93
N ALA A 92 39.48 -1.00 33.08
CA ALA A 92 39.76 -1.97 34.13
C ALA A 92 39.46 -3.38 33.63
N ALA A 93 40.41 -4.29 33.83
CA ALA A 93 40.39 -5.66 33.36
C ALA A 93 40.00 -6.66 34.47
N LEU A 94 39.49 -7.80 34.02
CA LEU A 94 39.47 -9.15 34.62
C LEU A 94 38.53 -9.46 35.80
N ALA A 95 37.58 -10.36 35.55
CA ALA A 95 37.57 -11.69 36.17
C ALA A 95 36.69 -12.68 35.38
N LYS A 96 37.19 -13.90 35.19
CA LYS A 96 36.49 -15.09 34.67
C LYS A 96 35.81 -15.82 35.83
N PRO A 97 34.66 -16.48 35.62
CA PRO A 97 34.66 -17.93 35.91
C PRO A 97 33.91 -18.77 34.85
N THR A 98 34.49 -19.94 34.59
CA THR A 98 33.87 -21.15 34.03
C THR A 98 32.88 -21.69 35.08
N THR A 99 31.67 -22.18 34.78
CA THR A 99 31.22 -23.55 34.39
C THR A 99 29.69 -23.45 34.62
N GLU A 100 28.73 -23.98 33.86
CA GLU A 100 28.44 -25.40 33.59
C GLU A 100 27.14 -25.46 32.76
N LYS A 101 26.99 -26.57 32.04
CA LYS A 101 25.98 -26.93 31.06
C LYS A 101 24.62 -27.24 31.70
N ALA A 102 23.53 -26.72 31.14
CA ALA A 102 22.23 -27.37 31.17
C ALA A 102 21.49 -27.15 29.85
N SER A 103 21.02 -28.26 29.29
CA SER A 103 20.37 -28.43 28.01
C SER A 103 18.89 -28.09 28.14
N SER A 104 18.35 -27.29 27.23
CA SER A 104 16.92 -27.31 26.91
C SER A 104 16.74 -27.01 25.43
N THR A 105 16.58 -28.09 24.68
CA THR A 105 15.99 -28.15 23.34
C THR A 105 14.69 -27.36 23.29
N SER A 106 14.68 -26.28 22.51
CA SER A 106 13.45 -25.73 21.94
C SER A 106 13.53 -25.92 20.43
N GLU A 107 12.80 -26.92 19.98
CA GLU A 107 12.57 -27.30 18.60
C GLU A 107 11.96 -26.10 17.86
N ALA A 108 12.74 -25.48 16.98
CA ALA A 108 12.24 -24.48 16.04
C ALA A 108 11.37 -25.23 15.02
N ALA A 109 10.05 -25.06 15.12
CA ALA A 109 9.12 -25.53 14.11
C ALA A 109 9.48 -24.86 12.76
N PRO A 110 9.63 -25.63 11.66
CA PRO A 110 9.92 -25.04 10.37
C PRO A 110 8.70 -24.27 9.86
N ALA A 111 8.92 -23.04 9.40
CA ALA A 111 7.96 -22.29 8.61
C ALA A 111 7.55 -23.15 7.40
N LYS A 112 6.31 -23.63 7.37
CA LYS A 112 5.76 -24.31 6.21
C LYS A 112 5.46 -23.27 5.14
N THR A 113 6.40 -23.07 4.23
CA THR A 113 6.12 -22.44 2.94
C THR A 113 5.38 -23.46 2.07
N SER A 114 4.09 -23.67 2.33
CA SER A 114 3.22 -24.40 1.41
C SER A 114 2.95 -23.49 0.21
N GLN A 115 3.58 -23.82 -0.91
CA GLN A 115 3.37 -23.18 -2.21
C GLN A 115 1.87 -23.19 -2.57
N ALA A 116 1.34 -22.03 -2.97
CA ALA A 116 0.06 -21.92 -3.65
C ALA A 116 0.00 -22.89 -4.83
N SER A 117 -1.16 -23.53 -5.05
CA SER A 117 -1.28 -24.58 -6.06
C SER A 117 -0.97 -24.02 -7.45
N SER A 118 -0.04 -24.68 -8.15
CA SER A 118 0.36 -24.30 -9.50
C SER A 118 -0.74 -24.69 -10.49
N GLY A 119 -1.76 -23.84 -10.63
CA GLY A 119 -2.42 -23.62 -11.92
C GLY A 119 -3.75 -24.33 -12.22
N GLY A 120 -4.46 -24.89 -11.24
CA GLY A 120 -5.85 -25.33 -11.42
C GLY A 120 -6.87 -24.22 -11.12
N GLU A 121 -7.99 -24.20 -11.85
CA GLU A 121 -9.20 -23.46 -11.43
C GLU A 121 -9.74 -24.12 -10.17
N GLY A 122 -9.30 -23.64 -9.02
CA GLY A 122 -9.80 -24.20 -7.78
C GLY A 122 -11.24 -23.78 -7.49
N ASN A 123 -11.82 -24.41 -6.47
CA ASN A 123 -13.25 -24.32 -6.17
C ASN A 123 -13.74 -22.89 -5.88
N VAL A 124 -12.92 -22.04 -5.28
CA VAL A 124 -13.25 -20.64 -4.98
C VAL A 124 -13.34 -19.82 -6.26
N LEU A 125 -12.32 -19.89 -7.12
CA LEU A 125 -12.32 -19.17 -8.40
C LEU A 125 -13.50 -19.60 -9.29
N LYS A 126 -13.81 -20.89 -9.29
CA LYS A 126 -14.98 -21.45 -10.00
C LYS A 126 -16.30 -20.93 -9.44
N ALA A 127 -16.46 -20.90 -8.11
CA ALA A 127 -17.66 -20.37 -7.46
C ALA A 127 -17.89 -18.88 -7.80
N LEU A 128 -16.80 -18.12 -7.89
CA LEU A 128 -16.81 -16.71 -8.29
C LEU A 128 -17.01 -16.49 -9.80
N GLY A 129 -16.94 -17.56 -10.60
CA GLY A 129 -16.98 -17.51 -12.05
C GLY A 129 -15.84 -16.70 -12.66
N CYS A 130 -14.68 -16.64 -11.99
CA CYS A 130 -13.49 -15.95 -12.47
C CYS A 130 -12.77 -16.79 -13.52
N SER A 131 -12.21 -16.14 -14.53
CA SER A 131 -11.24 -16.78 -15.42
C SER A 131 -9.90 -16.94 -14.72
N LYS A 132 -9.05 -17.83 -15.25
CA LYS A 132 -7.66 -17.91 -14.82
C LYS A 132 -6.93 -16.61 -15.19
N GLY A 133 -6.26 -16.01 -14.20
CA GLY A 133 -5.40 -14.86 -14.43
C GLY A 133 -4.13 -15.24 -15.20
N GLN A 134 -3.40 -14.23 -15.68
CA GLN A 134 -2.12 -14.45 -16.38
C GLN A 134 -1.14 -15.24 -15.52
N ASN A 135 -1.10 -14.95 -14.21
CA ASN A 135 -0.35 -15.70 -13.21
C ASN A 135 1.12 -15.91 -13.61
N ALA A 136 1.73 -14.87 -14.21
CA ALA A 136 3.12 -14.91 -14.67
C ALA A 136 4.05 -15.30 -13.50
N GLU A 137 5.13 -16.01 -13.81
CA GLU A 137 6.16 -16.42 -12.84
C GLU A 137 7.44 -15.58 -12.95
N SER A 138 7.45 -14.62 -13.86
CA SER A 138 8.59 -13.76 -14.16
C SER A 138 8.14 -12.30 -14.37
N PRO A 139 9.07 -11.33 -14.24
CA PRO A 139 8.78 -9.92 -14.45
C PRO A 139 8.08 -9.65 -15.78
N ASN A 140 6.94 -8.96 -15.71
CA ASN A 140 6.07 -8.67 -16.86
C ASN A 140 5.64 -7.19 -16.93
N GLY A 141 6.29 -6.31 -16.15
CA GLY A 141 5.90 -4.90 -16.04
C GLY A 141 4.64 -4.65 -15.19
N SER A 142 4.08 -5.68 -14.54
CA SER A 142 2.91 -5.60 -13.68
C SER A 142 3.10 -6.37 -12.36
N ILE A 143 2.34 -7.44 -12.13
CA ILE A 143 2.45 -8.32 -10.97
C ILE A 143 2.74 -9.73 -11.46
N TRP A 144 3.63 -10.44 -10.77
CA TRP A 144 3.94 -11.85 -11.03
C TRP A 144 4.14 -12.62 -9.72
N LYS A 145 4.06 -13.94 -9.80
CA LYS A 145 4.25 -14.87 -8.68
C LYS A 145 5.74 -14.94 -8.30
N GLY A 146 5.98 -15.11 -7.00
CA GLY A 146 7.31 -15.25 -6.43
C GLY A 146 7.93 -13.93 -5.98
N ASP A 147 9.17 -14.02 -5.56
CA ASP A 147 9.97 -12.97 -4.92
C ASP A 147 11.10 -12.44 -5.82
N SER A 148 11.20 -12.92 -7.05
CA SER A 148 12.31 -12.59 -7.94
C SER A 148 12.05 -11.34 -8.77
N GLY A 149 13.09 -10.51 -8.97
CA GLY A 149 13.09 -9.45 -9.98
C GLY A 149 12.34 -8.17 -9.61
N SER A 150 11.85 -8.02 -8.37
CA SER A 150 11.33 -6.76 -7.85
C SER A 150 11.89 -6.42 -6.48
N LYS A 151 12.00 -5.12 -6.21
CA LYS A 151 12.26 -4.57 -4.88
C LYS A 151 10.99 -4.49 -4.02
N THR A 152 9.80 -4.54 -4.63
CA THR A 152 8.51 -4.48 -3.91
C THR A 152 7.77 -5.81 -4.02
N GLN A 153 7.38 -6.37 -2.88
CA GLN A 153 6.76 -7.67 -2.76
C GLN A 153 5.53 -7.64 -1.87
N LEU A 154 4.59 -8.56 -2.11
CA LEU A 154 3.44 -8.83 -1.27
C LEU A 154 3.47 -10.30 -0.86
N THR A 155 3.31 -10.61 0.43
CA THR A 155 2.99 -11.96 0.88
C THR A 155 1.61 -11.99 1.49
N PHE A 156 0.69 -12.62 0.79
CA PHE A 156 -0.68 -12.88 1.21
C PHE A 156 -0.73 -14.15 2.05
N THR A 157 -1.16 -14.05 3.30
CA THR A 157 -1.35 -15.19 4.21
C THR A 157 -2.83 -15.36 4.51
N ASN A 158 -3.37 -16.52 4.14
CA ASN A 158 -4.75 -16.91 4.43
C ASN A 158 -4.83 -17.45 5.87
N ASP A 159 -5.34 -16.65 6.80
CA ASP A 159 -5.49 -17.02 8.20
C ASP A 159 -6.85 -17.68 8.50
N ALA A 160 -7.62 -18.05 7.46
CA ALA A 160 -8.83 -18.84 7.62
C ALA A 160 -8.53 -20.36 7.61
N ASP A 161 -9.53 -21.12 8.02
CA ASP A 161 -9.57 -22.58 8.02
C ASP A 161 -10.06 -23.19 6.69
N GLU A 162 -10.38 -22.34 5.69
CA GLU A 162 -10.77 -22.75 4.34
C GLU A 162 -9.89 -22.09 3.26
N SER A 163 -9.87 -22.69 2.08
CA SER A 163 -9.20 -22.12 0.91
C SER A 163 -9.84 -20.79 0.49
N SER A 164 -9.00 -19.90 -0.02
CA SER A 164 -9.39 -18.61 -0.57
C SER A 164 -8.84 -18.45 -1.99
N ALA A 165 -9.22 -17.38 -2.67
CA ALA A 165 -8.57 -16.89 -3.87
C ALA A 165 -7.97 -15.51 -3.61
N VAL A 166 -6.78 -15.26 -4.15
CA VAL A 166 -6.20 -13.91 -4.27
C VAL A 166 -6.33 -13.47 -5.72
N LEU A 167 -6.97 -12.32 -5.90
CA LEU A 167 -7.21 -11.68 -7.19
C LEU A 167 -6.48 -10.34 -7.22
N CYS A 168 -5.71 -10.07 -8.27
CA CYS A 168 -5.04 -8.76 -8.44
C CYS A 168 -5.26 -8.20 -9.84
N TRP A 169 -5.33 -6.87 -9.94
CA TRP A 169 -5.59 -6.14 -11.17
C TRP A 169 -4.66 -4.93 -11.31
N SER A 170 -4.58 -4.39 -12.53
CA SER A 170 -4.10 -3.02 -12.73
C SER A 170 -5.17 -2.01 -12.31
N LYS A 171 -4.77 -0.75 -12.13
CA LYS A 171 -5.70 0.34 -11.81
C LYS A 171 -6.90 0.43 -12.78
N ASP A 172 -6.69 0.15 -14.06
CA ASP A 172 -7.74 0.20 -15.08
C ASP A 172 -8.54 -1.11 -15.18
N GLY A 173 -7.98 -2.23 -14.71
CA GLY A 173 -8.56 -3.56 -14.83
C GLY A 173 -9.55 -3.92 -13.73
N MET A 174 -9.43 -3.35 -12.53
CA MET A 174 -10.23 -3.81 -11.38
C MET A 174 -11.73 -3.49 -11.51
N PHE A 175 -12.11 -2.47 -12.29
CA PHE A 175 -13.50 -2.09 -12.53
C PHE A 175 -14.08 -2.79 -13.77
N LYS A 176 -13.33 -3.72 -14.37
CA LYS A 176 -13.68 -4.37 -15.63
C LYS A 176 -13.91 -5.87 -15.47
N THR A 177 -14.38 -6.31 -14.30
CA THR A 177 -14.92 -7.66 -13.99
C THR A 177 -13.90 -8.79 -13.71
N LYS A 178 -14.46 -9.93 -13.27
CA LYS A 178 -13.86 -11.26 -13.00
C LYS A 178 -12.96 -11.85 -14.09
N GLU A 179 -12.93 -11.26 -15.29
CA GLU A 179 -12.21 -11.78 -16.46
C GLU A 179 -10.81 -11.15 -16.64
N ASN A 180 -10.52 -10.05 -15.94
CA ASN A 180 -9.33 -9.22 -16.18
C ASN A 180 -8.31 -9.25 -15.03
N ALA A 181 -8.38 -10.25 -14.16
CA ALA A 181 -7.41 -10.42 -13.09
C ALA A 181 -6.03 -10.82 -13.66
N ILE A 182 -4.99 -10.07 -13.32
CA ILE A 182 -3.59 -10.37 -13.66
C ILE A 182 -3.12 -11.58 -12.85
N ILE A 183 -3.46 -11.59 -11.56
CA ILE A 183 -3.30 -12.73 -10.66
C ILE A 183 -4.69 -13.23 -10.30
N ALA A 184 -4.93 -14.53 -10.47
CA ALA A 184 -6.08 -15.22 -9.90
C ALA A 184 -5.62 -16.62 -9.49
N LEU A 185 -5.38 -16.81 -8.20
CA LEU A 185 -4.80 -18.02 -7.63
C LEU A 185 -5.50 -18.39 -6.35
N GLU A 186 -5.66 -19.69 -6.12
CA GLU A 186 -6.07 -20.17 -4.82
C GLU A 186 -4.93 -20.19 -3.81
N VAL A 187 -5.29 -19.87 -2.57
CA VAL A 187 -4.42 -19.95 -1.41
C VAL A 187 -5.10 -20.85 -0.39
N ALA A 188 -4.50 -22.00 -0.12
CA ALA A 188 -5.01 -22.94 0.86
C ALA A 188 -5.10 -22.32 2.26
N ALA A 189 -5.94 -22.89 3.13
CA ALA A 189 -6.01 -22.53 4.54
C ALA A 189 -4.62 -22.53 5.20
N GLY A 190 -4.31 -21.50 5.98
CA GLY A 190 -3.02 -21.33 6.68
C GLY A 190 -1.79 -21.17 5.78
N SER A 191 -1.96 -21.09 4.45
CA SER A 191 -0.86 -20.98 3.49
C SER A 191 -0.62 -19.54 3.04
N SER A 192 0.48 -19.33 2.33
CA SER A 192 0.84 -18.01 1.82
C SER A 192 1.14 -18.00 0.32
N LEU A 193 0.87 -16.88 -0.33
CA LEU A 193 1.21 -16.56 -1.71
C LEU A 193 2.10 -15.33 -1.73
N THR A 194 3.30 -15.45 -2.28
CA THR A 194 4.19 -14.30 -2.52
C THR A 194 4.07 -13.83 -3.96
N LEU A 195 3.95 -12.52 -4.13
CA LEU A 195 3.88 -11.80 -5.39
C LEU A 195 4.95 -10.71 -5.42
N SER A 196 5.43 -10.39 -6.61
CA SER A 196 6.31 -9.27 -6.88
C SER A 196 5.57 -8.23 -7.73
N ILE A 197 5.82 -6.94 -7.47
CA ILE A 197 5.17 -5.82 -8.17
C ILE A 197 6.22 -5.00 -8.91
N ALA A 198 6.01 -4.70 -10.20
CA ALA A 198 6.90 -3.84 -10.96
C ALA A 198 6.99 -2.42 -10.36
N ALA A 199 8.13 -1.77 -10.54
CA ALA A 199 8.29 -0.37 -10.17
C ALA A 199 7.36 0.53 -11.01
N GLY A 200 6.73 1.52 -10.37
CA GLY A 200 5.78 2.45 -10.98
C GLY A 200 4.39 1.87 -11.25
N PHE A 201 4.17 0.59 -10.95
CA PHE A 201 2.89 -0.06 -11.17
C PHE A 201 1.84 0.37 -10.13
N SER A 202 0.61 0.54 -10.60
CA SER A 202 -0.55 0.90 -9.77
C SER A 202 -1.66 -0.10 -10.01
N GLY A 203 -2.25 -0.59 -8.92
CA GLY A 203 -3.24 -1.65 -8.97
C GLY A 203 -3.84 -1.94 -7.60
N GLY A 204 -4.51 -3.08 -7.52
CA GLY A 204 -5.10 -3.54 -6.28
C GLY A 204 -5.21 -5.06 -6.25
N CYS A 205 -5.25 -5.61 -5.05
CA CYS A 205 -5.43 -7.04 -4.80
C CYS A 205 -6.50 -7.25 -3.73
N GLY A 206 -7.39 -8.20 -3.93
CA GLY A 206 -8.37 -8.63 -2.94
C GLY A 206 -8.24 -10.13 -2.67
N ALA A 207 -8.64 -10.55 -1.48
CA ALA A 207 -8.88 -11.96 -1.20
C ALA A 207 -10.38 -12.24 -1.21
N ALA A 208 -10.75 -13.45 -1.65
CA ALA A 208 -12.12 -13.86 -1.80
C ALA A 208 -12.31 -15.29 -1.30
N TYR A 209 -13.49 -15.58 -0.77
CA TYR A 209 -13.93 -16.92 -0.40
C TYR A 209 -15.09 -17.34 -1.32
N SER A 210 -15.54 -18.59 -1.17
CA SER A 210 -16.60 -19.14 -2.03
C SER A 210 -17.94 -18.39 -1.97
N ASP A 211 -18.18 -17.65 -0.88
CA ASP A 211 -19.36 -16.80 -0.67
C ASP A 211 -19.13 -15.32 -1.00
N SER A 212 -17.93 -14.94 -1.44
CA SER A 212 -17.66 -13.58 -1.92
C SER A 212 -18.44 -13.32 -3.21
N THR A 213 -18.67 -12.03 -3.50
CA THR A 213 -19.41 -11.59 -4.68
C THR A 213 -18.65 -10.49 -5.41
N PHE A 214 -19.11 -10.12 -6.60
CA PHE A 214 -18.64 -8.91 -7.29
C PHE A 214 -19.68 -7.80 -7.13
N HIS A 215 -19.20 -6.58 -6.93
CA HIS A 215 -20.03 -5.39 -6.93
C HIS A 215 -20.50 -5.12 -8.37
N MET A 216 -21.57 -4.33 -8.54
CA MET A 216 -22.12 -4.01 -9.87
C MET A 216 -21.12 -3.28 -10.79
N SER A 217 -20.10 -2.63 -10.22
CA SER A 217 -18.99 -2.02 -10.95
C SER A 217 -17.91 -3.01 -11.37
N GLY A 218 -18.09 -4.31 -11.15
CA GLY A 218 -17.17 -5.37 -11.58
C GLY A 218 -15.96 -5.59 -10.68
N ILE A 219 -15.78 -4.77 -9.63
CA ILE A 219 -14.76 -4.98 -8.60
C ILE A 219 -15.23 -6.04 -7.59
N LEU A 220 -14.28 -6.74 -6.97
CA LEU A 220 -14.58 -7.69 -5.90
C LEU A 220 -15.32 -6.95 -4.76
N ASN A 221 -16.45 -7.49 -4.31
CA ASN A 221 -17.30 -6.92 -3.27
C ASN A 221 -16.75 -7.21 -1.86
N GLU A 222 -15.47 -6.95 -1.67
CA GLU A 222 -14.70 -7.19 -0.46
C GLU A 222 -13.75 -6.01 -0.22
N SER A 223 -12.99 -6.04 0.87
CA SER A 223 -11.94 -5.07 1.09
C SER A 223 -10.74 -5.33 0.17
N ILE A 224 -10.13 -4.26 -0.33
CA ILE A 224 -9.10 -4.30 -1.36
C ILE A 224 -7.81 -3.69 -0.80
N LEU A 225 -6.67 -4.35 -1.00
CA LEU A 225 -5.36 -3.73 -0.87
C LEU A 225 -5.10 -2.93 -2.15
N GLU A 226 -5.12 -1.62 -2.05
CA GLU A 226 -4.81 -0.69 -3.13
C GLU A 226 -3.36 -0.23 -3.00
N PHE A 227 -2.66 -0.06 -4.11
CA PHE A 227 -1.26 0.33 -4.07
C PHE A 227 -0.79 1.02 -5.34
N THR A 228 0.23 1.85 -5.16
CA THR A 228 1.04 2.38 -6.25
C THR A 228 2.49 2.36 -5.82
N THR A 229 3.36 1.69 -6.59
CA THR A 229 4.80 1.63 -6.29
C THR A 229 5.53 2.84 -6.89
N ALA A 230 6.66 3.19 -6.29
CA ALA A 230 7.56 4.20 -6.85
C ALA A 230 8.15 3.72 -8.19
N PRO A 231 8.43 4.62 -9.16
CA PRO A 231 9.10 4.24 -10.41
C PRO A 231 10.53 3.74 -10.15
N GLU A 232 11.16 3.10 -11.13
CA GLU A 232 12.48 2.46 -10.97
C GLU A 232 13.58 3.46 -10.54
N ASN A 233 13.48 4.70 -11.01
CA ASN A 233 14.35 5.81 -10.64
C ASN A 233 13.51 6.90 -9.98
N PRO A 234 13.13 6.73 -8.71
CA PRO A 234 12.30 7.70 -8.02
C PRO A 234 13.08 8.99 -7.80
N GLY A 235 12.43 10.14 -8.05
CA GLY A 235 12.92 11.40 -7.54
C GLY A 235 12.98 11.40 -6.01
N THR A 236 13.56 12.45 -5.42
CA THR A 236 13.76 12.56 -3.96
C THR A 236 12.48 12.38 -3.14
N TYR A 237 11.31 12.65 -3.74
CA TYR A 237 10.01 12.59 -3.07
C TYR A 237 9.06 11.56 -3.69
N ASP A 238 9.49 10.76 -4.66
CA ASP A 238 8.64 9.76 -5.29
C ASP A 238 8.60 8.50 -4.43
N PHE A 239 7.65 8.48 -3.50
CA PHE A 239 7.31 7.29 -2.73
C PHE A 239 6.08 6.63 -3.32
N GLY A 240 6.01 5.32 -3.19
CA GLY A 240 4.74 4.63 -3.37
C GLY A 240 3.85 4.75 -2.13
N ALA A 241 2.60 4.37 -2.27
CA ALA A 241 1.65 4.22 -1.17
C ALA A 241 0.86 2.91 -1.31
N TYR A 242 0.39 2.39 -0.18
CA TYR A 242 -0.57 1.29 -0.12
C TYR A 242 -1.56 1.50 1.02
N ASP A 243 -2.74 0.94 0.88
CA ASP A 243 -3.78 0.97 1.89
C ASP A 243 -4.81 -0.13 1.67
N ILE A 244 -5.60 -0.39 2.69
CA ILE A 244 -6.78 -1.21 2.65
C ILE A 244 -7.98 -0.27 2.45
N SER A 245 -8.65 -0.43 1.31
CA SER A 245 -9.92 0.23 1.03
C SER A 245 -11.10 -0.67 1.37
N ARG A 246 -12.02 -0.11 2.16
CA ARG A 246 -13.32 -0.69 2.51
C ARG A 246 -14.47 0.01 1.77
N GLU A 247 -14.15 0.91 0.85
CA GLU A 247 -15.09 1.76 0.12
C GLU A 247 -16.16 0.99 -0.67
N VAL A 248 -15.78 -0.13 -1.28
CA VAL A 248 -16.72 -0.99 -2.03
C VAL A 248 -17.76 -1.60 -1.08
N ASN A 249 -17.29 -2.08 0.07
CA ASN A 249 -18.08 -2.83 1.03
C ASN A 249 -17.47 -2.69 2.41
N MET A 250 -18.11 -1.87 3.26
CA MET A 250 -17.69 -1.66 4.64
C MET A 250 -17.76 -2.94 5.48
N ALA A 251 -18.50 -3.96 5.03
CA ALA A 251 -18.59 -5.29 5.60
C ALA A 251 -17.79 -6.34 4.81
N GLY A 252 -16.83 -5.93 3.99
CA GLY A 252 -15.91 -6.86 3.31
C GLY A 252 -15.03 -7.65 4.31
N ILE A 253 -14.35 -8.68 3.82
CA ILE A 253 -13.45 -9.47 4.66
C ILE A 253 -12.35 -8.62 5.31
N VAL A 254 -11.94 -9.02 6.51
CA VAL A 254 -10.84 -8.37 7.23
C VAL A 254 -9.52 -8.74 6.56
N ILE A 255 -8.83 -7.71 6.08
CA ILE A 255 -7.48 -7.75 5.50
C ILE A 255 -6.62 -6.68 6.16
N SER A 256 -5.34 -6.97 6.37
CA SER A 256 -4.36 -6.02 6.91
C SER A 256 -3.05 -6.17 6.16
N ALA A 257 -2.42 -5.04 5.83
CA ALA A 257 -1.13 -4.99 5.16
C ALA A 257 -0.15 -4.18 6.01
N THR A 258 1.01 -4.77 6.31
CA THR A 258 2.09 -4.11 7.05
C THR A 258 3.37 -4.15 6.23
N GLY A 259 3.92 -2.97 5.92
CA GLY A 259 5.22 -2.83 5.29
C GLY A 259 6.38 -2.80 6.29
N ASP A 260 7.60 -2.81 5.78
CA ASP A 260 8.84 -2.87 6.54
C ASP A 260 9.05 -1.64 7.44
N ARG A 261 8.43 -0.50 7.11
CA ARG A 261 8.42 0.70 7.97
C ARG A 261 7.40 0.65 9.11
N GLN A 262 6.75 -0.50 9.32
CA GLN A 262 5.77 -0.74 10.38
C GLN A 262 4.52 0.16 10.31
N CYS A 263 4.24 0.75 9.14
CA CYS A 263 2.91 1.28 8.87
C CYS A 263 1.98 0.10 8.58
N THR A 264 0.83 0.06 9.24
CA THR A 264 -0.17 -0.97 8.98
C THR A 264 -1.43 -0.30 8.45
N SER A 265 -1.88 -0.75 7.28
CA SER A 265 -3.21 -0.44 6.79
C SER A 265 -4.15 -1.64 7.06
N GLY A 266 -5.36 -1.37 7.54
CA GLY A 266 -6.33 -2.40 7.95
C GLY A 266 -6.47 -2.47 9.47
N VAL A 267 -6.13 -3.60 10.09
CA VAL A 267 -6.23 -3.81 11.54
C VAL A 267 -4.85 -3.89 12.20
N LYS A 268 -4.58 -2.99 13.13
CA LYS A 268 -3.38 -2.98 13.99
C LYS A 268 -3.82 -3.08 15.45
N ASN A 269 -3.37 -4.11 16.17
CA ASN A 269 -3.68 -4.30 17.61
C ASN A 269 -5.19 -4.23 17.94
N GLY A 270 -6.02 -4.85 17.10
CA GLY A 270 -7.48 -4.89 17.30
C GLY A 270 -8.22 -3.57 17.02
N LYS A 271 -7.56 -2.61 16.37
CA LYS A 271 -8.14 -1.32 15.96
C LYS A 271 -7.90 -1.10 14.48
N LEU A 272 -8.78 -0.34 13.83
CA LEU A 272 -8.54 0.13 12.48
C LEU A 272 -7.30 1.03 12.44
N SER A 273 -6.54 0.98 11.36
CA SER A 273 -5.29 1.68 11.17
C SER A 273 -5.11 2.02 9.68
N CYS A 274 -4.83 3.28 9.36
CA CYS A 274 -4.53 3.77 8.02
C CYS A 274 -5.38 3.19 6.86
N ALA A 275 -6.68 3.02 7.05
CA ALA A 275 -7.56 2.34 6.07
C ALA A 275 -8.61 3.29 5.52
N PHE A 276 -8.92 3.20 4.23
CA PHE A 276 -10.02 3.94 3.64
C PHE A 276 -11.36 3.35 4.04
N GLY A 277 -12.31 4.23 4.37
CA GLY A 277 -13.69 3.83 4.63
C GLY A 277 -14.67 4.98 4.46
N CYS A 278 -15.96 4.63 4.51
CA CYS A 278 -17.05 5.55 4.27
C CYS A 278 -17.34 6.48 5.43
N THR A 279 -17.51 7.77 5.12
CA THR A 279 -18.06 8.74 6.06
C THR A 279 -19.54 8.45 6.28
N ASP A 280 -20.09 8.97 7.38
CA ASP A 280 -21.53 8.96 7.67
C ASP A 280 -22.18 7.57 7.80
N GLY A 281 -21.37 6.52 8.02
CA GLY A 281 -21.86 5.17 8.26
C GLY A 281 -22.48 4.46 7.05
N ALA A 282 -22.21 4.95 5.82
CA ALA A 282 -22.65 4.29 4.60
C ALA A 282 -22.03 2.88 4.47
N THR A 283 -22.76 1.96 3.83
CA THR A 283 -22.29 0.58 3.59
C THR A 283 -21.28 0.49 2.44
N SER A 284 -21.28 1.48 1.56
CA SER A 284 -20.33 1.70 0.48
C SER A 284 -20.26 3.20 0.14
N CYS A 285 -19.14 3.63 -0.44
CA CYS A 285 -18.83 5.02 -0.73
C CYS A 285 -17.76 5.07 -1.81
N GLU A 286 -17.96 5.87 -2.84
CA GLU A 286 -17.02 5.94 -3.97
C GLU A 286 -16.94 7.34 -4.59
N ALA A 287 -17.75 8.26 -4.07
CA ALA A 287 -17.82 9.62 -4.53
C ALA A 287 -16.86 10.48 -3.70
N THR A 288 -16.21 11.45 -4.34
CA THR A 288 -15.42 12.45 -3.62
C THR A 288 -16.21 12.99 -2.42
N GLY A 289 -15.55 12.99 -1.25
CA GLY A 289 -16.11 13.50 -0.01
C GLY A 289 -17.00 12.53 0.75
N THR A 290 -17.23 11.30 0.26
CA THR A 290 -18.00 10.26 0.98
C THR A 290 -17.11 9.18 1.62
N TYR A 291 -15.79 9.32 1.49
CA TYR A 291 -14.80 8.43 2.08
C TYR A 291 -13.64 9.24 2.65
N ASN A 292 -12.96 8.66 3.64
CA ASN A 292 -11.73 9.22 4.21
C ASN A 292 -10.82 8.11 4.75
N ILE A 293 -9.56 8.45 5.03
CA ILE A 293 -8.62 7.54 5.70
C ILE A 293 -8.88 7.59 7.20
N ILE A 294 -9.24 6.44 7.77
CA ILE A 294 -9.29 6.22 9.21
C ILE A 294 -7.86 5.95 9.68
N ALA A 295 -7.17 7.00 10.16
CA ALA A 295 -5.83 6.85 10.73
C ALA A 295 -5.82 5.85 11.90
N GLY A 296 -6.85 5.92 12.76
CA GLY A 296 -7.11 4.95 13.81
C GLY A 296 -5.95 4.76 14.79
N ALA A 297 -5.51 3.51 14.99
CA ALA A 297 -4.40 3.15 15.87
C ALA A 297 -3.01 3.38 15.29
N GLU A 298 -2.91 3.98 14.10
CA GLU A 298 -1.63 4.25 13.50
C GLU A 298 -0.93 5.40 14.24
N ASP A 299 0.15 5.05 14.92
CA ASP A 299 1.11 5.96 15.53
C ASP A 299 2.27 6.31 14.58
N SER A 300 2.29 5.70 13.40
CA SER A 300 3.33 5.92 12.40
C SER A 300 3.12 7.20 11.62
N GLN A 301 4.18 8.02 11.57
CA GLN A 301 4.30 9.17 10.68
C GLN A 301 4.20 8.80 9.18
N TYR A 302 4.17 7.51 8.84
CA TYR A 302 4.10 7.02 7.47
C TYR A 302 2.68 6.75 6.98
N CYS A 303 1.66 6.94 7.83
CA CYS A 303 0.28 6.98 7.37
C CYS A 303 -0.12 8.40 6.97
N MET A 304 -0.34 8.61 5.69
CA MET A 304 -0.63 9.92 5.11
C MET A 304 -2.14 10.22 5.11
N ALA A 305 -2.80 10.14 6.26
CA ALA A 305 -4.27 10.13 6.35
C ALA A 305 -5.00 11.44 5.97
N ASN A 306 -4.30 12.56 5.83
CA ASN A 306 -4.90 13.88 5.59
C ASN A 306 -4.64 14.41 4.18
N GLY A 307 -4.23 13.55 3.25
CA GLY A 307 -4.02 13.96 1.87
C GLY A 307 -5.33 14.23 1.15
N VAL A 308 -5.29 15.16 0.21
CA VAL A 308 -6.40 15.42 -0.71
C VAL A 308 -5.84 15.36 -2.13
N ASP A 309 -6.52 14.61 -3.00
CA ASP A 309 -6.22 14.60 -4.42
C ASP A 309 -6.49 16.02 -4.97
N PRO A 310 -5.47 16.73 -5.47
CA PRO A 310 -5.66 18.08 -5.98
C PRO A 310 -6.51 18.15 -7.26
N SER A 311 -6.70 17.02 -7.95
CA SER A 311 -7.47 16.94 -9.19
C SER A 311 -8.96 16.64 -8.96
N THR A 312 -9.29 15.89 -7.91
CA THR A 312 -10.68 15.46 -7.65
C THR A 312 -11.23 15.94 -6.32
N GLY A 313 -10.39 16.43 -5.42
CA GLY A 313 -10.77 16.75 -4.04
C GLY A 313 -11.04 15.53 -3.17
N GLY A 314 -10.86 14.31 -3.68
CA GLY A 314 -11.02 13.06 -2.93
C GLY A 314 -9.96 12.92 -1.84
N ALA A 315 -10.26 12.17 -0.78
CA ALA A 315 -9.23 11.82 0.18
C ALA A 315 -8.11 11.02 -0.53
N SER A 316 -6.86 11.25 -0.15
CA SER A 316 -5.70 10.55 -0.70
C SER A 316 -4.68 10.30 0.40
N GLY A 317 -3.86 9.26 0.24
CA GLY A 317 -2.89 8.90 1.26
C GLY A 317 -2.61 7.42 1.32
N GLY A 318 -2.59 6.90 2.54
CA GLY A 318 -2.24 5.52 2.84
C GLY A 318 -0.89 5.39 3.52
N CYS A 319 -0.47 4.15 3.72
CA CYS A 319 0.86 3.84 4.22
C CYS A 319 1.91 4.06 3.14
N GLN A 320 2.97 4.79 3.47
CA GLN A 320 4.07 5.08 2.57
C GLN A 320 4.98 3.85 2.40
N PHE A 321 5.25 3.46 1.15
CA PHE A 321 6.28 2.48 0.83
C PHE A 321 7.69 3.01 1.16
N ASN A 322 8.62 2.10 1.43
CA ASN A 322 10.04 2.40 1.37
C ASN A 322 10.49 2.83 -0.04
N ARG A 323 11.44 3.77 -0.11
CA ARG A 323 11.97 4.27 -1.40
C ARG A 323 12.66 3.17 -2.21
N ASP A 324 13.39 2.30 -1.53
CA ASP A 324 14.19 1.24 -2.15
C ASP A 324 13.39 -0.07 -2.32
N GLY A 325 12.05 0.01 -2.23
CA GLY A 325 11.16 -1.14 -2.22
C GLY A 325 10.83 -1.64 -0.82
N ASP A 326 9.80 -2.47 -0.72
CA ASP A 326 9.16 -2.86 0.54
C ASP A 326 8.59 -4.28 0.43
N HIS A 327 8.55 -5.01 1.53
CA HIS A 327 7.84 -6.28 1.62
C HIS A 327 6.57 -6.12 2.46
N LEU A 328 5.40 -6.06 1.79
CA LEU A 328 4.13 -6.04 2.50
C LEU A 328 3.75 -7.44 2.96
N LYS A 329 3.60 -7.59 4.27
CA LYS A 329 2.97 -8.76 4.90
C LYS A 329 1.48 -8.50 4.96
N VAL A 330 0.73 -9.27 4.19
CA VAL A 330 -0.72 -9.13 4.04
C VAL A 330 -1.39 -10.33 4.69
N THR A 331 -2.16 -10.11 5.75
CA THR A 331 -2.96 -11.16 6.39
C THR A 331 -4.43 -10.89 6.13
N TYR A 332 -5.18 -11.95 5.86
CA TYR A 332 -6.62 -11.87 5.67
C TYR A 332 -7.31 -13.12 6.20
N SER A 333 -8.59 -12.97 6.51
CA SER A 333 -9.44 -14.06 7.00
C SER A 333 -10.84 -13.91 6.44
N LYS A 334 -11.68 -14.95 6.57
CA LYS A 334 -13.09 -14.89 6.17
C LYS A 334 -13.95 -14.00 7.07
N ASN A 335 -13.45 -13.62 8.25
CA ASN A 335 -14.17 -12.75 9.17
C ASN A 335 -14.47 -11.40 8.50
N ARG A 336 -15.70 -10.91 8.65
CA ARG A 336 -16.17 -9.59 8.17
C ARG A 336 -16.41 -8.59 9.32
N SER A 337 -16.08 -9.00 10.55
CA SER A 337 -16.21 -8.18 11.76
C SER A 337 -15.00 -7.29 11.91
N TRP A 338 -15.05 -6.12 11.27
CA TRP A 338 -14.05 -5.07 11.44
C TRP A 338 -14.13 -4.45 12.83
N PRO A 339 -13.00 -4.06 13.44
CA PRO A 339 -13.01 -3.20 14.62
C PRO A 339 -13.80 -1.92 14.35
N ALA A 340 -14.44 -1.39 15.37
CA ALA A 340 -15.05 -0.07 15.28
C ALA A 340 -13.98 0.98 14.92
N GLY A 341 -14.30 1.83 13.95
CA GLY A 341 -13.52 3.02 13.61
C GLY A 341 -14.34 4.26 13.92
N THR A 342 -13.70 5.26 14.51
CA THR A 342 -14.26 6.61 14.59
C THR A 342 -13.73 7.42 13.41
N PHE A 343 -14.64 7.95 12.60
CA PHE A 343 -14.37 9.10 11.74
C PHE A 343 -14.47 10.39 12.56
#